data_AF-A0A7K0RIR6-F1
#
_entry.id   AF-A0A7K0RIR6-F1
#
_cell.length_a   1.000
_cell.length_b   1.000
_cell.length_c   1.000
_cell.angle_alpha   90.00
_cell.angle_beta   90.00
_cell.angle_gamma   90.00
#
_symmetry.space_group_name_H-M   'P 1'
#
loop_
_entity.id
_entity.type
_entity.pdbx_description
1 polymer ?
#
loop_
_entity_poly.entity_id
_entity_poly.type
_entity_poly.pdbx_seq_one_letter_code
_entity_poly.pdbx_strand_id
1 'polypeptide(L)'
;MADNVDHEFDGEQPRTAQKMAAGKALRKAIPRSAHANWAAPADRPDPVAVLEAQAAQRVPDLVPIRYGRMLVSPGTFYRGGAAIMAWDL
;
A
#
# COMPACT_ATOMS: atom_id res chain seq x y z
N MET A 1 10.58 -19.36 -15.96
CA MET A 1 11.92 -18.82 -15.58
C MET A 1 11.82 -17.32 -15.69
N ALA A 2 11.53 -16.65 -14.57
CA ALA A 2 11.62 -15.19 -14.51
C ALA A 2 13.11 -14.85 -14.32
N ASP A 3 13.66 -13.98 -15.17
CA ASP A 3 14.98 -13.40 -14.98
C ASP A 3 14.96 -12.60 -13.69
N ASN A 4 15.55 -13.16 -12.63
CA ASN A 4 15.92 -12.39 -11.45
C ASN A 4 17.10 -11.51 -11.86
N VAL A 5 16.82 -10.23 -12.12
CA VAL A 5 17.86 -9.22 -12.21
C VAL A 5 18.32 -8.94 -10.79
N ASP A 6 19.37 -9.65 -10.38
CA ASP A 6 20.09 -9.36 -9.15
C ASP A 6 20.65 -7.94 -9.25
N HIS A 7 19.94 -6.97 -8.67
CA HIS A 7 20.41 -5.60 -8.58
C HIS A 7 21.43 -5.51 -7.45
N GLU A 8 22.69 -5.81 -7.78
CA GLU A 8 23.84 -5.50 -6.94
C GLU A 8 23.90 -3.97 -6.71
N PHE A 9 23.92 -3.55 -5.44
CA PHE A 9 23.99 -2.12 -5.09
C PHE A 9 25.46 -1.69 -5.03
N ASP A 10 25.93 -1.06 -6.10
CA ASP A 10 27.32 -0.60 -6.29
C ASP A 10 27.64 0.74 -5.58
N GLY A 11 26.66 1.34 -4.89
CA GLY A 11 26.83 2.58 -4.15
C GLY A 11 26.79 3.85 -5.02
N GLU A 12 26.74 3.74 -6.34
CA GLU A 12 26.63 4.89 -7.23
C GLU A 12 25.16 5.19 -7.56
N GLN A 13 24.66 6.34 -7.08
CA GLN A 13 23.28 6.73 -7.33
C GLN A 13 23.12 7.24 -8.78
N PRO A 14 22.24 6.64 -9.60
CA PRO A 14 22.06 7.10 -10.97
C PRO A 14 21.54 8.54 -11.01
N ARG A 15 22.06 9.32 -11.96
CA ARG A 15 21.63 10.71 -12.16
C ARG A 15 20.13 10.75 -12.50
N THR A 16 19.47 11.86 -12.19
CA THR A 16 18.02 12.04 -12.44
C THR A 16 17.62 11.68 -13.88
N ALA A 17 18.42 12.10 -14.87
CA ALA A 17 18.18 11.78 -16.27
C ALA A 17 18.21 10.26 -16.57
N GLN A 18 19.13 9.53 -15.94
CA GLN A 18 19.24 8.07 -16.08
C GLN A 18 18.03 7.37 -15.42
N LYS A 19 17.63 7.78 -14.20
CA LYS A 19 16.42 7.28 -13.52
C LYS A 19 15.16 7.51 -14.37
N MET A 20 15.02 8.69 -14.96
CA MET A 20 13.90 9.01 -15.85
C MET A 20 13.90 8.17 -17.13
N ALA A 21 15.06 7.99 -17.76
CA ALA A 21 15.20 7.18 -18.97
C ALA A 21 14.85 5.71 -18.69
N ALA A 22 15.34 5.15 -17.58
CA ALA A 22 15.02 3.80 -17.12
C ALA A 22 13.52 3.63 -16.89
N GLY A 23 12.89 4.56 -16.15
CA GLY A 23 11.44 4.55 -15.93
C GLY A 23 10.62 4.67 -17.22
N LYS A 24 11.10 5.43 -18.22
CA LYS A 24 10.45 5.53 -19.53
C LYS A 24 10.58 4.22 -20.32
N ALA A 25 11.74 3.56 -20.25
CA ALA A 25 11.97 2.27 -20.90
C ALA A 25 11.09 1.17 -20.29
N LEU A 26 10.99 1.09 -18.96
CA LEU A 26 10.16 0.12 -18.24
C LEU A 26 8.68 0.17 -18.66
N ARG A 27 8.15 1.33 -19.01
CA ARG A 27 6.75 1.46 -19.51
C ARG A 27 6.46 0.67 -20.78
N LYS A 28 7.49 0.32 -21.56
CA LYS A 28 7.32 -0.54 -22.74
C LYS A 28 7.06 -2.00 -22.35
N ALA A 29 7.66 -2.45 -21.24
CA ALA A 29 7.48 -3.80 -20.71
C ALA A 29 6.24 -3.89 -19.82
N ILE A 30 6.01 -2.89 -18.96
CA ILE A 30 4.87 -2.80 -18.04
C ILE A 30 4.15 -1.46 -18.29
N PRO A 31 3.14 -1.43 -19.17
CA PRO A 31 2.34 -0.24 -19.40
C PRO A 31 1.60 0.21 -18.15
N ARG A 32 1.30 1.51 -18.03
CA ARG A 32 0.58 2.06 -16.86
C ARG A 32 -0.78 1.41 -16.63
N SER A 33 -1.49 1.04 -17.69
CA SER A 33 -2.78 0.35 -17.62
C SER A 33 -2.68 -1.03 -16.98
N ALA A 34 -1.51 -1.67 -17.02
CA ALA A 34 -1.32 -2.97 -16.36
C ALA A 34 -1.46 -2.86 -14.83
N HIS A 35 -1.15 -1.72 -14.24
CA HIS A 35 -1.34 -1.47 -12.80
C HIS A 35 -2.81 -1.27 -12.40
N ALA A 36 -3.72 -1.07 -13.37
CA ALA A 36 -5.15 -0.92 -13.07
C ALA A 36 -5.83 -2.27 -12.77
N ASN A 37 -5.24 -3.37 -13.25
CA ASN A 37 -5.75 -4.71 -12.98
C ASN A 37 -5.36 -5.11 -11.56
N TRP A 38 -6.30 -5.02 -10.64
CA TRP A 38 -6.14 -5.46 -9.26
C TRP A 38 -7.32 -6.32 -8.84
N ALA A 39 -7.02 -7.44 -8.19
CA ALA A 39 -7.98 -8.32 -7.54
C ALA A 39 -7.49 -8.57 -6.12
N ALA A 40 -8.40 -8.50 -5.15
CA ALA A 40 -8.07 -8.79 -3.77
C ALA A 40 -7.65 -10.26 -3.62
N PRO A 41 -6.56 -10.56 -2.87
CA PRO A 41 -6.25 -11.91 -2.43
C PRO A 41 -7.43 -12.52 -1.66
N ALA A 42 -7.65 -13.83 -1.82
CA ALA A 42 -8.78 -14.53 -1.19
C ALA A 42 -8.68 -14.57 0.35
N ASP A 43 -7.47 -14.45 0.88
CA ASP A 43 -7.13 -14.42 2.29
C ASP A 43 -6.97 -13.00 2.85
N ARG A 44 -7.30 -11.96 2.06
CA ARG A 44 -7.26 -10.58 2.53
C ARG A 44 -8.24 -10.41 3.70
N PRO A 45 -7.80 -9.90 4.86
CA PRO A 45 -8.69 -9.73 6.00
C PRO A 45 -9.73 -8.64 5.72
N ASP A 46 -10.92 -8.82 6.29
CA ASP A 46 -11.94 -7.78 6.29
C ASP A 46 -11.41 -6.55 7.04
N PRO A 47 -11.34 -5.39 6.38
CA PRO A 47 -10.83 -4.18 7.00
C PRO A 47 -11.64 -3.74 8.22
N VAL A 48 -12.94 -4.06 8.30
CA VAL A 48 -13.75 -3.75 9.49
C VAL A 48 -13.36 -4.67 10.65
N ALA A 49 -13.27 -5.97 10.41
CA ALA A 49 -12.80 -6.93 11.41
C ALA A 49 -11.41 -6.57 11.99
N VAL A 50 -10.49 -6.03 11.17
CA VAL A 50 -9.19 -5.54 11.65
C VAL A 50 -9.35 -4.39 12.65
N LEU A 51 -10.29 -3.45 12.41
CA LEU A 51 -10.55 -2.34 13.32
C LEU A 51 -11.18 -2.80 14.63
N GLU A 52 -12.12 -3.73 14.56
CA GLU A 52 -12.78 -4.32 15.73
C GLU A 52 -11.80 -5.09 16.61
N ALA A 53 -10.94 -5.91 16.01
CA ALA A 53 -9.88 -6.63 16.73
C ALA A 53 -8.93 -5.65 17.46
N GLN A 54 -8.59 -4.52 16.83
CA GLN A 54 -7.81 -3.48 17.49
C GLN A 54 -8.59 -2.77 18.61
N ALA A 55 -9.89 -2.53 18.44
CA ALA A 55 -10.72 -1.82 19.40
C ALA A 55 -10.79 -2.54 20.75
N ALA A 56 -10.66 -3.87 20.77
CA ALA A 56 -10.60 -4.67 21.99
C ALA A 56 -9.45 -4.29 22.96
N GLN A 57 -8.38 -3.67 22.44
CA GLN A 57 -7.21 -3.22 23.23
C GLN A 57 -7.14 -1.69 23.36
N ARG A 58 -8.25 -0.98 23.09
CA ARG A 58 -8.35 0.49 23.20
C ARG A 58 -9.19 0.89 24.40
N VAL A 59 -9.03 2.14 24.82
CA VAL A 59 -9.93 2.78 25.79
C VAL A 59 -11.34 2.83 25.18
N PRO A 60 -12.34 2.14 25.78
CA PRO A 60 -13.66 1.97 25.15
C PRO A 60 -14.33 3.28 24.74
N ASP A 61 -14.26 4.30 25.61
CA ASP A 61 -14.89 5.60 25.39
C ASP A 61 -14.28 6.38 24.20
N LEU A 62 -13.07 6.03 23.78
CA LEU A 62 -12.39 6.66 22.65
C LEU A 62 -12.62 5.93 21.32
N VAL A 63 -13.16 4.71 21.33
CA VAL A 63 -13.44 3.92 20.12
C VAL A 63 -14.44 4.66 19.20
N PRO A 64 -15.57 5.21 19.69
CA PRO A 64 -16.50 5.96 18.85
C PRO A 64 -15.86 7.21 18.22
N ILE A 65 -15.00 7.91 18.96
CA ILE A 65 -14.29 9.10 18.45
C ILE A 65 -13.34 8.71 17.32
N ARG A 66 -12.62 7.58 17.47
CA ARG A 66 -11.75 7.03 16.42
C ARG A 66 -12.55 6.78 15.14
N TYR A 67 -13.66 6.04 15.25
CA TYR A 67 -14.48 5.72 14.08
C TYR A 67 -15.10 6.96 13.46
N GLY A 68 -15.61 7.90 14.25
CA GLY A 68 -16.13 9.18 13.75
C GLY A 68 -15.10 9.97 12.94
N ARG A 69 -13.83 9.99 13.37
CA ARG A 69 -12.74 10.65 12.62
C ARG A 69 -12.36 9.91 11.34
N MET A 70 -12.48 8.58 11.32
CA MET A 70 -12.17 7.76 10.14
C MET A 70 -13.24 7.88 9.05
N LEU A 71 -14.51 8.02 9.44
CA LEU A 71 -15.67 8.07 8.53
C LEU A 71 -15.75 9.31 7.61
N VAL A 72 -14.93 10.34 7.84
CA VAL A 72 -14.98 11.60 7.07
C VAL A 72 -14.73 11.40 5.58
N SER A 73 -13.82 10.49 5.21
CA SER A 73 -13.43 10.21 3.82
C SER A 73 -12.63 8.90 3.72
N PRO A 74 -12.48 8.32 2.51
CA PRO A 74 -11.55 7.20 2.29
C PRO A 74 -10.12 7.53 2.74
N GLY A 75 -9.67 8.77 2.54
CA GLY A 75 -8.33 9.20 2.95
C GLY A 75 -8.14 9.19 4.48
N THR A 76 -9.16 9.60 5.25
CA THR A 76 -9.11 9.56 6.72
C THR A 76 -9.26 8.14 7.25
N PHE A 77 -10.01 7.28 6.55
CA PHE A 77 -10.10 5.86 6.86
C PHE A 77 -8.72 5.20 6.78
N TYR A 78 -8.01 5.33 5.67
CA TYR A 78 -6.69 4.73 5.52
C TYR A 78 -5.66 5.33 6.47
N ARG A 79 -5.70 6.65 6.75
CA ARG A 79 -4.85 7.27 7.78
C ARG A 79 -5.12 6.73 9.19
N GLY A 80 -6.37 6.40 9.54
CA GLY A 80 -6.73 5.80 10.83
C GLY A 80 -6.61 4.26 10.88
N GLY A 81 -6.32 3.64 9.74
CA GLY A 81 -6.30 2.21 9.50
C GLY A 81 -4.94 1.70 9.04
N ALA A 82 -3.84 2.09 9.71
CA ALA A 82 -2.48 1.68 9.31
C ALA A 82 -2.30 0.15 9.17
N ALA A 83 -2.96 -0.65 10.01
CA ALA A 83 -2.92 -2.11 9.89
C ALA A 83 -3.62 -2.63 8.62
N ILE A 84 -4.65 -1.95 8.15
CA ILE A 84 -5.31 -2.27 6.87
C ILE A 84 -4.36 -1.94 5.72
N MET A 85 -3.72 -0.75 5.75
CA MET A 85 -2.75 -0.37 4.73
C MET A 85 -1.54 -1.32 4.67
N ALA A 86 -1.10 -1.87 5.81
CA ALA A 86 0.01 -2.80 5.86
C ALA A 86 -0.24 -4.10 5.10
N TRP A 87 -1.51 -4.50 4.91
CA TRP A 87 -1.86 -5.64 4.05
C TRP A 87 -1.73 -5.35 2.56
N ASP A 88 -1.64 -4.08 2.17
CA ASP A 88 -1.52 -3.63 0.79
C ASP A 88 -0.08 -3.17 0.42
N LEU A 89 0.87 -3.22 1.37
CA LEU A 89 2.27 -2.80 1.22
C LEU A 89 3.18 -3.89 0.64
#